data_AF-A0A1F6YM88-F1
#
_entry.id   AF-A0A1F6YM88-F1
#
_cell.length_a   1.000
_cell.length_b   1.000
_cell.length_c   1.000
_cell.angle_alpha   90.00
_cell.angle_beta   90.00
_cell.angle_gamma   90.00
#
_symmetry.space_group_name_H-M   'P 1'
#
loop_
_entity.id
_entity.type
_entity.pdbx_description
1 polymer ?
#
loop_
_entity_poly.entity_id
_entity_poly.type
_entity_poly.pdbx_seq_one_letter_code
_entity_poly.pdbx_strand_id
1 'polypeptide(L)'
;MLFVLLVISIFLPAQNVLAQDLAADPINIYFFWGEGCPHCEKEKPFLETLEEKYPEVKVHDFEVWRSAENRDLLIEAGKKLGADVSGVPFTVIGDKYTIGYYNDATTGREIENAVKYCLANECADLIAQKDNQGQTENKNETEKIISVPFLGEINAMDFSLPALTIVLGALDGFNPCAMWTLLFLISLLLGMQDRKKMWILGSAFIIASASVYFVFMAAWLNLILFIGLVVWVRIIVGLIALLGGGYNLKEYFASPVAVCKVTGTEKRQKILEKLKGITHQKSFYLALGGIILLAFAVNLIELVCSAGLPAVYTQILALSNLAKWQYYLYILLYIFVFMLDDLFIFFMAMATLQMTGITTKYSRISHLIGGILMLIIGLLLIFKPELLMFG
;
A
#
# COMPACT_ATOMS: atom_id res chain seq x y z
N MET A 1 82.28 46.43 -4.67
CA MET A 1 81.45 45.28 -4.25
C MET A 1 79.98 45.62 -4.00
N LEU A 2 79.58 46.91 -3.91
CA LEU A 2 78.18 47.33 -3.75
C LEU A 2 77.44 47.60 -5.08
N PHE A 3 78.17 47.82 -6.17
CA PHE A 3 77.59 48.20 -7.47
C PHE A 3 77.18 47.00 -8.34
N VAL A 4 77.72 45.81 -8.05
CA VAL A 4 77.41 44.56 -8.78
C VAL A 4 76.09 43.93 -8.29
N LEU A 5 75.66 44.24 -7.06
CA LEU A 5 74.40 43.77 -6.48
C LEU A 5 73.17 44.53 -7.00
N LEU A 6 73.33 45.76 -7.51
CA LEU A 6 72.20 46.59 -7.94
C LEU A 6 71.74 46.31 -9.37
N VAL A 7 72.58 45.69 -10.21
CA VAL A 7 72.27 45.40 -11.62
C VAL A 7 71.59 44.03 -11.79
N ILE A 8 71.69 43.14 -10.81
CA ILE A 8 71.08 41.80 -10.86
C ILE A 8 69.59 41.82 -10.47
N SER A 9 69.10 42.88 -9.80
CA SER A 9 67.68 43.01 -9.44
C SER A 9 66.75 43.44 -10.58
N ILE A 10 67.27 43.82 -11.75
CA ILE A 10 66.44 44.32 -12.88
C ILE A 10 66.20 43.25 -13.96
N PHE A 11 66.88 42.10 -13.90
CA PHE A 11 66.76 41.00 -14.87
C PHE A 11 66.16 39.71 -14.28
N LEU A 12 65.28 39.84 -13.28
CA LEU A 12 64.38 38.75 -12.94
C LEU A 12 63.27 38.71 -14.00
N PRO A 13 63.13 37.63 -14.80
CA PRO A 13 61.98 37.50 -15.68
C PRO A 13 60.74 37.55 -14.79
N ALA A 14 59.82 38.45 -15.12
CA ALA A 14 58.48 38.43 -14.56
C ALA A 14 57.92 37.04 -14.87
N GLN A 15 57.98 36.16 -13.88
CA GLN A 15 57.21 34.93 -13.91
C GLN A 15 55.77 35.42 -13.94
N ASN A 16 55.17 35.36 -15.13
CA ASN A 16 53.73 35.42 -15.27
C ASN A 16 53.22 34.29 -14.38
N VAL A 17 52.83 34.64 -13.16
CA VAL A 17 51.97 33.82 -12.33
C VAL A 17 50.68 33.76 -13.11
N LEU A 18 50.56 32.76 -13.98
CA LEU A 18 49.28 32.26 -14.42
C LEU A 18 48.56 31.93 -13.12
N ALA A 19 47.62 32.79 -12.74
CA ALA A 19 46.55 32.38 -11.86
C ALA A 19 45.94 31.15 -12.52
N GLN A 20 46.29 29.97 -12.02
CA GLN A 20 45.40 28.83 -12.16
C GLN A 20 44.14 29.29 -11.45
N ASP A 21 43.11 29.63 -12.24
CA ASP A 21 41.75 29.60 -11.73
C ASP A 21 41.62 28.25 -11.03
N LEU A 22 41.61 28.28 -9.70
CA LEU A 22 41.04 27.21 -8.90
C LEU A 22 39.59 27.17 -9.36
N ALA A 23 39.32 26.39 -10.41
CA ALA A 23 37.97 26.00 -10.75
C ALA A 23 37.47 25.30 -9.49
N ALA A 24 36.64 26.01 -8.72
CA ALA A 24 35.96 25.43 -7.59
C ALA A 24 35.26 24.17 -8.10
N ASP A 25 35.41 23.06 -7.39
CA ASP A 25 34.74 21.82 -7.77
C ASP A 25 33.24 22.11 -7.92
N PRO A 26 32.60 21.66 -9.02
CA PRO A 26 31.21 21.98 -9.28
C PRO A 26 30.33 21.41 -8.16
N ILE A 27 29.35 22.20 -7.73
CA ILE A 27 28.35 21.78 -6.74
C ILE A 27 27.36 20.87 -7.44
N ASN A 28 27.49 19.57 -7.20
CA ASN A 28 26.57 18.58 -7.75
C ASN A 28 25.25 18.58 -6.98
N ILE A 29 24.15 18.67 -7.72
CA ILE A 29 22.80 18.44 -7.24
C ILE A 29 22.34 17.09 -7.78
N TYR A 30 22.01 16.15 -6.89
CA TYR A 30 21.48 14.85 -7.29
C TYR A 30 19.97 14.87 -7.13
N PHE A 31 19.26 14.89 -8.25
CA PHE A 31 17.81 14.97 -8.34
C PHE A 31 17.23 13.60 -8.67
N PHE A 32 16.70 12.91 -7.67
CA PHE A 32 16.02 11.63 -7.86
C PHE A 32 14.54 11.85 -8.12
N TRP A 33 14.06 11.34 -9.25
CA TRP A 33 12.71 11.62 -9.75
C TRP A 33 12.04 10.36 -10.31
N GLY A 34 10.73 10.46 -10.61
CA GLY A 34 9.95 9.37 -11.18
C GLY A 34 9.10 9.82 -12.37
N GLU A 35 9.00 8.98 -13.40
CA GLU A 35 8.20 9.28 -14.60
C GLU A 35 6.70 9.47 -14.24
N GLY A 36 6.19 10.70 -14.38
CA GLY A 36 4.81 11.05 -14.03
C GLY A 36 4.62 11.59 -12.60
N CYS A 37 5.69 11.89 -11.89
CA CYS A 37 5.69 12.52 -10.58
C CYS A 37 5.32 14.03 -10.65
N PRO A 38 4.17 14.48 -10.12
CA PRO A 38 3.71 15.88 -10.29
C PRO A 38 4.59 16.93 -9.58
N HIS A 39 5.31 16.53 -8.53
CA HIS A 39 6.23 17.40 -7.82
C HIS A 39 7.59 17.49 -8.52
N CYS A 40 8.05 16.38 -9.11
CA CYS A 40 9.27 16.33 -9.89
C CYS A 40 9.16 17.20 -11.16
N GLU A 41 8.00 17.18 -11.83
CA GLU A 41 7.70 18.04 -12.98
C GLU A 41 7.72 19.54 -12.64
N LYS A 42 7.55 19.90 -11.36
CA LYS A 42 7.66 21.29 -10.89
C LYS A 42 9.07 21.66 -10.46
N GLU A 43 9.79 20.71 -9.87
CA GLU A 43 11.17 20.93 -9.41
C GLU A 43 12.16 20.98 -10.57
N LYS A 44 11.96 20.16 -11.59
CA LYS A 44 12.83 20.10 -12.77
C LYS A 44 13.08 21.48 -13.43
N PRO A 45 12.03 22.26 -13.81
CA PRO A 45 12.26 23.59 -14.38
C PRO A 45 12.92 24.55 -13.37
N PHE A 46 12.64 24.41 -12.07
CA PHE A 46 13.32 25.21 -11.06
C PHE A 46 14.82 24.89 -11.01
N LEU A 47 15.21 23.61 -11.04
CA LEU A 47 16.61 23.20 -11.08
C LEU A 47 17.33 23.65 -12.36
N GLU A 48 16.65 23.63 -13.52
CA GLU A 48 17.17 24.19 -14.77
C GLU A 48 17.46 25.70 -14.63
N THR A 49 16.54 26.48 -14.04
CA THR A 49 16.78 27.91 -13.76
C THR A 49 17.88 28.14 -12.73
N LEU A 50 18.10 27.18 -11.82
CA LEU A 50 19.13 27.26 -10.79
C LEU A 50 20.52 27.02 -11.38
N GLU A 51 20.66 26.07 -12.31
CA GLU A 51 21.88 25.80 -13.07
C GLU A 51 22.26 26.99 -13.97
N GLU A 52 21.27 27.68 -14.58
CA GLU A 52 21.51 28.92 -15.31
C GLU A 52 21.98 30.08 -14.40
N LYS A 53 21.44 30.15 -13.18
CA LYS A 53 21.72 31.22 -12.22
C LYS A 53 23.07 31.06 -11.53
N TYR A 54 23.53 29.83 -11.33
CA TYR A 54 24.78 29.48 -10.65
C TYR A 54 25.62 28.57 -11.56
N PRO A 55 26.54 29.13 -12.36
CA PRO A 55 27.37 28.36 -13.30
C PRO A 55 28.23 27.25 -12.67
N GLU A 56 28.47 27.33 -11.36
CA GLU A 56 29.19 26.34 -10.56
C GLU A 56 28.31 25.14 -10.17
N VAL A 57 27.00 25.21 -10.36
CA VAL A 57 26.05 24.13 -10.08
C VAL A 57 25.96 23.18 -11.27
N LYS A 58 25.88 21.88 -10.98
CA LYS A 58 25.59 20.85 -11.98
C LYS A 58 24.49 19.92 -11.50
N VAL A 59 23.42 19.81 -12.28
CA VAL A 59 22.28 18.94 -11.93
C VAL A 59 22.46 17.56 -12.56
N HIS A 60 22.34 16.50 -11.76
CA HIS A 60 22.33 15.11 -12.19
C HIS A 60 20.97 14.51 -11.87
N ASP A 61 20.21 14.14 -12.89
CA ASP A 61 18.88 13.60 -12.73
C ASP A 61 18.84 12.06 -12.82
N PHE A 62 18.17 11.43 -11.86
CA PHE A 62 18.08 9.97 -11.72
C PHE A 62 16.63 9.52 -11.66
N GLU A 63 16.12 8.93 -12.75
CA GLU A 63 14.79 8.32 -12.76
C GLU A 63 14.83 6.99 -11.97
N VAL A 64 14.02 6.84 -10.91
CA VAL A 64 14.12 5.70 -9.98
C VAL A 64 12.99 4.67 -10.09
N TRP A 65 11.88 4.97 -10.76
CA TRP A 65 10.76 4.02 -10.86
C TRP A 65 11.02 2.94 -11.90
N ARG A 66 11.74 3.26 -12.98
CA ARG A 66 12.02 2.35 -14.09
C ARG A 66 13.49 1.93 -14.16
N SER A 67 14.38 2.56 -13.41
CA SER A 67 15.78 2.12 -13.25
C SER A 67 16.03 1.54 -11.86
N ALA A 68 16.42 0.26 -11.82
CA ALA A 68 16.83 -0.40 -10.57
C ALA A 68 18.13 0.19 -10.01
N GLU A 69 19.10 0.47 -10.89
CA GLU A 69 20.39 1.05 -10.53
C GLU A 69 20.24 2.43 -9.88
N ASN A 70 19.40 3.29 -10.44
CA ASN A 70 19.15 4.63 -9.87
C ASN A 70 18.39 4.55 -8.54
N ARG A 71 17.52 3.55 -8.39
CA ARG A 71 16.82 3.31 -7.12
C ARG A 71 17.78 2.83 -6.03
N ASP A 72 18.73 1.99 -6.38
CA ASP A 72 19.78 1.55 -5.45
C ASP A 72 20.64 2.74 -5.01
N LEU A 73 20.98 3.65 -5.95
CA LEU A 73 21.66 4.91 -5.66
C LEU A 73 20.84 5.83 -4.72
N LEU A 74 19.52 5.93 -4.92
CA LEU A 74 18.62 6.68 -4.02
C LEU A 74 18.63 6.11 -2.59
N ILE A 75 18.60 4.79 -2.46
CA ILE A 75 18.65 4.11 -1.15
C ILE A 75 20.01 4.34 -0.49
N GLU A 76 21.10 4.27 -1.25
CA GLU A 76 22.45 4.56 -0.74
C GLU A 76 22.57 6.02 -0.29
N ALA A 77 22.08 6.97 -1.09
CA ALA A 77 22.03 8.39 -0.76
C ALA A 77 21.28 8.62 0.57
N GLY A 78 20.10 8.01 0.71
CA GLY A 78 19.31 8.06 1.94
C GLY A 78 20.09 7.56 3.16
N LYS A 79 20.77 6.42 3.04
CA LYS A 79 21.59 5.85 4.12
C LYS A 79 22.76 6.75 4.51
N LYS A 80 23.49 7.32 3.53
CA LYS A 80 24.63 8.21 3.81
C LYS A 80 24.20 9.49 4.51
N LEU A 81 22.99 9.97 4.23
CA LEU A 81 22.43 11.20 4.80
C LEU A 81 21.62 10.97 6.09
N GLY A 82 21.40 9.71 6.51
CA GLY A 82 20.46 9.38 7.58
C GLY A 82 19.02 9.83 7.27
N ALA A 83 18.68 9.90 5.98
CA ALA A 83 17.40 10.36 5.50
C ALA A 83 16.44 9.17 5.32
N ASP A 84 15.21 9.33 5.83
CA ASP A 84 14.12 8.40 5.55
C ASP A 84 13.52 8.69 4.17
N VAL A 85 14.03 7.98 3.16
CA VAL A 85 13.65 8.19 1.76
C VAL A 85 12.37 7.42 1.45
N SER A 86 11.24 8.09 1.61
CA SER A 86 9.90 7.53 1.37
C SER A 86 9.32 7.85 -0.01
N GLY A 87 9.97 8.68 -0.83
CA GLY A 87 9.47 9.04 -2.15
C GLY A 87 10.32 10.04 -2.93
N VAL A 88 9.78 10.47 -4.08
CA VAL A 88 10.39 11.44 -4.99
C VAL A 88 9.48 12.67 -5.15
N PRO A 89 10.02 13.87 -5.47
CA PRO A 89 11.44 14.13 -5.70
C PRO A 89 12.27 14.07 -4.41
N PHE A 90 13.50 13.58 -4.53
CA PHE A 90 14.50 13.62 -3.46
C PHE A 90 15.73 14.31 -4.03
N THR A 91 16.13 15.41 -3.42
CA THR A 91 17.18 16.28 -3.96
C THR A 91 18.30 16.42 -2.94
N VAL A 92 19.52 16.08 -3.34
CA VAL A 92 20.71 16.09 -2.48
C VAL A 92 21.69 17.14 -2.97
N ILE A 93 22.21 17.93 -2.03
CA ILE A 93 23.20 18.98 -2.28
C ILE A 93 24.23 18.92 -1.15
N GLY A 94 25.42 18.38 -1.44
CA GLY A 94 26.45 18.14 -0.44
C GLY A 94 25.98 17.19 0.66
N ASP A 95 25.91 17.69 1.90
CA ASP A 95 25.41 16.99 3.08
C ASP A 95 23.92 17.29 3.40
N LYS A 96 23.24 18.08 2.56
CA LYS A 96 21.84 18.48 2.73
C LYS A 96 20.94 17.77 1.75
N TYR A 97 19.68 17.62 2.14
CA TYR A 97 18.66 17.05 1.27
C TYR A 97 17.27 17.67 1.49
N THR A 98 16.41 17.53 0.49
CA THR A 98 14.98 17.87 0.55
C THR A 98 14.14 16.71 0.04
N ILE A 99 12.98 16.49 0.68
CA ILE A 99 11.99 15.48 0.28
C ILE A 99 10.74 16.21 -0.21
N GLY A 100 10.36 15.96 -1.46
CA GLY A 100 9.23 16.61 -2.11
C GLY A 100 9.56 18.02 -2.62
N TYR A 101 8.64 18.60 -3.39
CA TYR A 101 8.74 19.97 -3.89
C TYR A 101 7.38 20.64 -3.96
N TYR A 102 7.18 21.71 -3.18
CA TYR A 102 5.90 22.43 -3.18
C TYR A 102 5.88 23.57 -4.21
N ASN A 103 6.77 24.55 -4.05
CA ASN A 103 6.97 25.67 -4.98
C ASN A 103 8.31 26.40 -4.73
N ASP A 104 8.65 27.30 -5.64
CA ASP A 104 9.91 28.07 -5.64
C ASP A 104 10.09 28.93 -4.38
N ALA A 105 8.99 29.47 -3.83
CA ALA A 105 9.02 30.35 -2.66
C ALA A 105 9.28 29.59 -1.34
N THR A 106 9.06 28.28 -1.31
CA THR A 106 9.19 27.41 -0.13
C THR A 106 10.36 26.45 -0.30
N THR A 107 10.11 25.26 -0.83
CA THR A 107 11.13 24.23 -1.04
C THR A 107 12.20 24.69 -2.03
N GLY A 108 11.84 25.41 -3.10
CA GLY A 108 12.85 25.96 -4.01
C GLY A 108 13.83 26.92 -3.30
N ARG A 109 13.34 27.74 -2.37
CA ARG A 109 14.20 28.59 -1.55
C ARG A 109 15.10 27.80 -0.60
N GLU A 110 14.64 26.66 -0.09
CA GLU A 110 15.47 25.75 0.73
C GLU A 110 16.61 25.16 -0.11
N ILE A 111 16.30 24.68 -1.32
CA ILE A 111 17.27 24.16 -2.29
C ILE A 111 18.28 25.25 -2.67
N GLU A 112 17.82 26.45 -3.03
CA GLU A 112 18.70 27.58 -3.36
C GLU A 112 19.58 28.00 -2.17
N ASN A 113 19.06 27.94 -0.94
CA ASN A 113 19.85 28.22 0.26
C ASN A 113 20.91 27.14 0.52
N ALA A 114 20.63 25.87 0.21
CA ALA A 114 21.62 24.81 0.27
C ALA A 114 22.74 25.03 -0.75
N VAL A 115 22.42 25.43 -1.99
CA VAL A 115 23.40 25.83 -3.00
C VAL A 115 24.25 27.01 -2.50
N LYS A 116 23.63 28.10 -2.02
CA LYS A 116 24.37 29.26 -1.48
C LYS A 116 25.27 28.89 -0.31
N TYR A 117 24.83 27.95 0.53
CA TYR A 117 25.64 27.45 1.63
C TYR A 117 26.87 26.70 1.11
N CYS A 118 26.71 25.80 0.13
CA CYS A 118 27.81 25.08 -0.50
C CYS A 118 28.73 25.98 -1.35
N LEU A 119 28.25 27.11 -1.85
CA LEU A 119 29.09 28.11 -2.53
C LEU A 119 29.97 28.88 -1.53
N ALA A 120 29.48 29.09 -0.31
CA ALA A 120 30.17 29.89 0.72
C ALA A 120 31.04 29.05 1.67
N ASN A 121 30.86 27.73 1.70
CA ASN A 121 31.52 26.81 2.63
C ASN A 121 31.95 25.55 1.89
N GLU A 122 32.90 24.80 2.43
CA GLU A 122 33.23 23.47 1.91
C GLU A 122 32.03 22.53 2.06
N CYS A 123 31.49 22.05 0.93
CA CYS A 123 30.42 21.05 0.90
C CYS A 123 30.99 19.70 0.49
N ALA A 124 30.93 18.71 1.37
CA ALA A 124 31.31 17.35 1.05
C ALA A 124 30.25 16.71 0.14
N ASP A 125 30.64 16.28 -1.05
CA ASP A 125 29.76 15.50 -1.93
C ASP A 125 29.70 14.04 -1.45
N LEU A 126 28.71 13.73 -0.62
CA LEU A 126 28.53 12.41 -0.03
C LEU A 126 28.14 11.33 -1.06
N ILE A 127 27.64 11.73 -2.23
CA ILE A 127 27.22 10.81 -3.29
C ILE A 127 28.40 10.47 -4.20
N ALA A 128 29.24 11.45 -4.55
CA ALA A 128 30.44 11.22 -5.35
C ALA A 128 31.59 10.54 -4.58
N GLN A 129 31.60 10.60 -3.25
CA GLN A 129 32.60 9.92 -2.43
C GLN A 129 32.45 8.40 -2.53
N LYS A 130 33.33 7.78 -3.32
CA LYS A 130 33.59 6.33 -3.29
C LYS A 130 34.24 5.99 -1.96
N ASP A 131 33.57 5.13 -1.19
CA ASP A 131 34.03 4.62 0.11
C ASP A 131 35.51 4.26 0.09
N ASN A 132 36.33 5.12 0.69
CA ASN A 132 37.64 4.76 1.18
C ASN A 132 37.61 4.84 2.70
N GLN A 133 37.42 3.65 3.28
CA GLN A 133 37.72 3.26 4.66
C GLN A 133 36.82 3.82 5.76
N GLY A 134 36.27 2.87 6.52
CA GLY A 134 35.48 3.14 7.71
C GLY A 134 36.28 3.70 8.87
N GLN A 135 35.58 4.45 9.72
CA GLN A 135 35.59 4.32 11.18
C GLN A 135 34.48 5.21 11.75
N THR A 136 33.53 4.54 12.39
CA THR A 136 32.80 4.87 13.61
C THR A 136 32.55 6.34 13.97
N GLU A 137 31.27 6.72 14.08
CA GLU A 137 30.81 7.49 15.24
C GLU A 137 29.36 7.12 15.63
N ASN A 138 29.21 6.80 16.91
CA ASN A 138 27.94 6.51 17.58
C ASN A 138 27.03 7.75 17.59
N LYS A 139 25.82 7.65 17.02
CA LYS A 139 24.67 8.38 17.54
C LYS A 139 23.51 7.43 17.72
N ASN A 140 22.99 7.43 18.94
CA ASN A 140 21.86 6.66 19.41
C ASN A 140 20.63 6.92 18.53
N GLU A 141 20.31 5.97 17.67
CA GLU A 141 18.98 5.88 17.08
C GLU A 141 18.12 5.00 17.99
N THR A 142 16.98 5.55 18.41
CA THR A 142 15.93 4.78 19.07
C THR A 142 15.18 4.00 17.99
N GLU A 143 15.85 3.05 17.35
CA GLU A 143 15.17 2.04 16.56
C GLU A 143 14.40 1.15 17.53
N LYS A 144 13.06 1.14 17.43
CA LYS A 144 12.21 0.20 18.15
C LYS A 144 12.35 -1.20 17.53
N ILE A 145 13.51 -1.81 17.72
CA ILE A 145 13.75 -3.22 17.45
C ILE A 145 13.13 -3.98 18.63
N ILE A 146 11.96 -4.59 18.40
CA ILE A 146 11.37 -5.52 19.37
C ILE A 146 11.95 -6.90 19.07
N SER A 147 12.96 -7.30 19.85
CA SER A 147 13.53 -8.64 19.79
C SER A 147 12.54 -9.65 20.39
N VAL A 148 11.94 -10.51 19.54
CA VAL A 148 11.11 -11.63 20.00
C VAL A 148 11.99 -12.90 20.07
N PRO A 149 12.01 -13.63 21.19
CA PRO A 149 12.76 -14.87 21.26
C PRO A 149 12.22 -15.86 20.21
N PHE A 150 13.13 -16.48 19.43
CA PHE A 150 12.93 -17.50 18.39
C PHE A 150 12.89 -17.04 16.92
N LEU A 151 12.70 -15.75 16.61
CA LEU A 151 12.45 -15.30 15.21
C LEU A 151 13.46 -14.30 14.62
N GLY A 152 14.49 -13.89 15.37
CA GLY A 152 15.52 -12.95 14.87
C GLY A 152 15.01 -11.50 14.76
N GLU A 153 15.88 -10.61 14.24
CA GLU A 153 15.58 -9.18 14.05
C GLU A 153 14.63 -9.00 12.86
N ILE A 154 13.44 -8.43 13.10
CA ILE A 154 12.43 -8.20 12.05
C ILE A 154 12.00 -6.73 12.10
N ASN A 155 12.00 -6.07 10.94
CA ASN A 155 11.62 -4.68 10.77
C ASN A 155 10.17 -4.43 11.24
N ALA A 156 9.94 -3.32 11.95
CA ALA A 156 8.61 -2.94 12.42
C ALA A 156 7.58 -2.72 11.28
N MET A 157 8.06 -2.47 10.05
CA MET A 157 7.22 -2.35 8.85
C MET A 157 6.60 -3.69 8.42
N ASP A 158 7.31 -4.82 8.59
CA ASP A 158 6.80 -6.16 8.25
C ASP A 158 5.69 -6.61 9.19
N PHE A 159 5.57 -6.00 10.38
CA PHE A 159 4.49 -6.29 11.32
C PHE A 159 3.17 -5.60 10.92
N SER A 160 3.25 -4.50 10.15
CA SER A 160 2.08 -3.70 9.78
C SER A 160 1.19 -4.41 8.73
N LEU A 161 1.77 -5.10 7.75
CA LEU A 161 1.03 -5.73 6.66
C LEU A 161 0.23 -6.98 7.08
N PRO A 162 0.79 -7.94 7.86
CA PRO A 162 0.03 -9.07 8.40
C PRO A 162 -1.06 -8.61 9.36
N ALA A 163 -0.79 -7.63 10.21
CA ALA A 163 -1.79 -7.07 11.12
C ALA A 163 -2.95 -6.43 10.34
N LEU A 164 -2.64 -5.62 9.32
CA LEU A 164 -3.64 -5.04 8.42
C LEU A 164 -4.45 -6.12 7.70
N THR A 165 -3.79 -7.17 7.22
CA THR A 165 -4.43 -8.32 6.56
C THR A 165 -5.47 -8.97 7.47
N ILE A 166 -5.10 -9.22 8.73
CA ILE A 166 -6.00 -9.81 9.73
C ILE A 166 -7.17 -8.88 10.02
N VAL A 167 -6.91 -7.59 10.24
CA VAL A 167 -7.96 -6.61 10.57
C VAL A 167 -8.95 -6.46 9.41
N LEU A 168 -8.46 -6.26 8.19
CA LEU A 168 -9.33 -6.08 7.03
C LEU A 168 -10.07 -7.36 6.64
N GLY A 169 -9.41 -8.53 6.74
CA GLY A 169 -10.06 -9.83 6.51
C GLY A 169 -11.15 -10.10 7.53
N ALA A 170 -10.90 -9.83 8.82
CA ALA A 170 -11.92 -10.01 9.87
C ALA A 170 -13.12 -9.08 9.65
N LEU A 171 -12.88 -7.83 9.29
CA LEU A 171 -13.95 -6.86 9.04
C LEU A 171 -14.80 -7.21 7.81
N ASP A 172 -14.18 -7.83 6.80
CA ASP A 172 -14.89 -8.34 5.64
C ASP A 172 -15.73 -9.58 6.00
N GLY A 173 -15.23 -10.47 6.87
CA GLY A 173 -15.98 -11.67 7.30
C GLY A 173 -17.25 -11.29 8.05
N PHE A 174 -17.13 -10.34 8.97
CA PHE A 174 -18.27 -9.84 9.73
C PHE A 174 -19.25 -8.98 8.89
N ASN A 175 -19.10 -8.89 7.58
CA ASN A 175 -19.98 -8.11 6.73
C ASN A 175 -21.44 -8.64 6.79
N PRO A 176 -22.44 -7.75 6.87
CA PRO A 176 -23.87 -8.09 6.83
C PRO A 176 -24.29 -8.97 5.63
N CYS A 177 -23.61 -8.88 4.49
CA CYS A 177 -23.85 -9.74 3.32
C CYS A 177 -23.40 -11.18 3.57
N ALA A 178 -22.17 -11.38 4.08
CA ALA A 178 -21.61 -12.68 4.39
C ALA A 178 -22.47 -13.42 5.42
N MET A 179 -22.85 -12.73 6.50
CA MET A 179 -23.71 -13.28 7.55
C MET A 179 -25.07 -13.77 7.03
N TRP A 180 -25.69 -13.05 6.09
CA TRP A 180 -26.99 -13.43 5.55
C TRP A 180 -26.90 -14.65 4.63
N THR A 181 -25.83 -14.72 3.85
CA THR A 181 -25.48 -15.87 3.02
C THR A 181 -25.35 -17.13 3.86
N LEU A 182 -24.64 -17.03 4.97
CA LEU A 182 -24.41 -18.14 5.87
C LEU A 182 -25.71 -18.62 6.53
N LEU A 183 -26.55 -17.70 7.00
CA LEU A 183 -27.87 -18.04 7.54
C LEU A 183 -28.75 -18.72 6.50
N PHE A 184 -28.71 -18.25 5.25
CA PHE A 184 -29.42 -18.89 4.15
C PHE A 184 -28.90 -20.32 3.92
N LEU A 185 -27.58 -20.52 3.85
CA LEU A 185 -26.96 -21.84 3.71
C LEU A 185 -27.39 -22.77 4.84
N ILE A 186 -27.27 -22.33 6.09
CA ILE A 186 -27.67 -23.10 7.28
C ILE A 186 -29.15 -23.47 7.21
N SER A 187 -30.04 -22.55 6.84
CA SER A 187 -31.48 -22.81 6.70
C SER A 187 -31.79 -23.88 5.64
N LEU A 188 -30.98 -23.95 4.58
CA LEU A 188 -31.11 -24.94 3.52
C LEU A 188 -30.59 -26.30 3.97
N LEU A 189 -29.50 -26.32 4.73
CA LEU A 189 -28.84 -27.54 5.19
C LEU A 189 -29.52 -28.18 6.40
N LEU A 190 -30.07 -27.41 7.35
CA LEU A 190 -30.76 -27.91 8.55
C LEU A 190 -32.03 -28.71 8.23
N GLY A 191 -32.65 -28.50 7.06
CA GLY A 191 -33.81 -29.27 6.59
C GLY A 191 -33.47 -30.68 6.07
N MET A 192 -32.18 -31.03 6.01
CA MET A 192 -31.70 -32.28 5.43
C MET A 192 -31.56 -33.38 6.49
N GLN A 193 -32.09 -34.57 6.22
CA GLN A 193 -32.03 -35.70 7.16
C GLN A 193 -30.64 -36.34 7.26
N ASP A 194 -29.85 -36.28 6.18
CA ASP A 194 -28.52 -36.92 6.11
C ASP A 194 -27.42 -35.98 6.64
N ARG A 195 -26.89 -36.33 7.81
CA ARG A 195 -25.81 -35.62 8.49
C ARG A 195 -24.53 -35.55 7.68
N LYS A 196 -24.11 -36.67 7.06
CA LYS A 196 -22.85 -36.70 6.30
C LYS A 196 -22.97 -35.80 5.08
N LYS A 197 -24.10 -35.88 4.38
CA LYS A 197 -24.38 -35.04 3.22
C LYS A 197 -24.39 -33.55 3.60
N MET A 198 -25.01 -33.20 4.72
CA MET A 198 -25.07 -31.83 5.25
C MET A 198 -23.67 -31.22 5.49
N TRP A 199 -22.77 -31.95 6.15
CA TRP A 199 -21.39 -31.51 6.40
C TRP A 199 -20.59 -31.35 5.10
N ILE A 200 -20.65 -32.34 4.20
CA ILE A 200 -19.91 -32.28 2.93
C ILE A 200 -20.38 -31.10 2.08
N LEU A 201 -21.69 -30.91 1.98
CA LEU A 201 -22.30 -29.84 1.20
C LEU A 201 -21.97 -28.45 1.78
N GLY A 202 -22.02 -28.29 3.10
CA GLY A 202 -21.64 -27.04 3.74
C GLY A 202 -20.15 -26.71 3.61
N SER A 203 -19.26 -27.67 3.83
CA SER A 203 -17.82 -27.46 3.61
C SER A 203 -17.49 -27.18 2.14
N ALA A 204 -18.18 -27.85 1.21
CA ALA A 204 -18.02 -27.57 -0.23
C ALA A 204 -18.45 -26.15 -0.59
N PHE A 205 -19.52 -25.63 0.04
CA PHE A 205 -19.93 -24.23 -0.13
C PHE A 205 -18.82 -23.27 0.32
N ILE A 206 -18.28 -23.45 1.52
CA ILE A 206 -17.26 -22.57 2.09
C ILE A 206 -15.97 -22.61 1.25
N ILE A 207 -15.51 -23.80 0.86
CA ILE A 207 -14.32 -23.95 0.01
C ILE A 207 -14.53 -23.31 -1.36
N ALA A 208 -15.71 -23.51 -1.98
CA ALA A 208 -16.04 -22.89 -3.25
C ALA A 208 -16.10 -21.36 -3.12
N SER A 209 -16.67 -20.86 -2.02
CA SER A 209 -16.74 -19.44 -1.68
C SER A 209 -15.34 -18.82 -1.60
N ALA A 210 -14.47 -19.41 -0.77
CA ALA A 210 -13.09 -18.99 -0.60
C ALA A 210 -12.30 -19.03 -1.92
N SER A 211 -12.52 -20.04 -2.76
CA SER A 211 -11.86 -20.20 -4.05
C SER A 211 -12.29 -19.11 -5.04
N VAL A 212 -13.60 -18.81 -5.12
CA VAL A 212 -14.12 -17.74 -5.98
C VAL A 212 -13.57 -16.40 -5.53
N TYR A 213 -13.56 -16.14 -4.22
CA TYR A 213 -13.02 -14.91 -3.66
C TYR A 213 -11.51 -14.75 -3.94
N PHE A 214 -10.74 -15.83 -3.80
CA PHE A 214 -9.32 -15.86 -4.14
C PHE A 214 -9.07 -15.53 -5.61
N VAL A 215 -9.79 -16.19 -6.52
CA VAL A 215 -9.67 -15.93 -7.96
C VAL A 215 -10.00 -14.48 -8.26
N PHE A 216 -11.03 -13.91 -7.63
CA PHE A 216 -11.38 -12.51 -7.81
C PHE A 216 -10.27 -11.57 -7.33
N MET A 217 -9.82 -11.70 -6.07
CA MET A 217 -8.76 -10.85 -5.52
C MET A 217 -7.46 -10.98 -6.30
N ALA A 218 -7.10 -12.20 -6.71
CA ALA A 218 -5.94 -12.46 -7.54
C ALA A 218 -6.07 -11.80 -8.92
N ALA A 219 -7.21 -11.94 -9.60
CA ALA A 219 -7.45 -11.30 -10.89
C ALA A 219 -7.39 -9.77 -10.77
N TRP A 220 -8.01 -9.22 -9.73
CA TRP A 220 -7.99 -7.79 -9.45
C TRP A 220 -6.57 -7.27 -9.17
N LEU A 221 -5.80 -7.95 -8.32
CA LEU A 221 -4.40 -7.59 -8.07
C LEU A 221 -3.57 -7.62 -9.36
N ASN A 222 -3.68 -8.70 -10.16
CA ASN A 222 -2.93 -8.81 -11.41
C ASN A 222 -3.34 -7.73 -12.42
N LEU A 223 -4.61 -7.32 -12.42
CA LEU A 223 -5.08 -6.18 -13.21
C LEU A 223 -4.42 -4.87 -12.75
N ILE A 224 -4.34 -4.61 -11.44
CA ILE A 224 -3.65 -3.43 -10.90
C ILE A 224 -2.16 -3.46 -11.25
N LEU A 225 -1.49 -4.60 -11.04
CA LEU A 225 -0.07 -4.76 -11.35
C LEU A 225 0.22 -4.60 -12.86
N PHE A 226 -0.71 -5.01 -13.72
CA PHE A 226 -0.58 -4.89 -15.18
C PHE A 226 -0.81 -3.44 -15.67
N ILE A 227 -1.83 -2.77 -15.15
CA ILE A 227 -2.16 -1.39 -15.51
C ILE A 227 -1.14 -0.39 -14.91
N GLY A 228 -0.43 -0.80 -13.86
CA GLY A 228 0.36 0.10 -13.03
C GLY A 228 -0.55 0.88 -12.06
N LEU A 229 0.03 1.44 -11.01
CA LEU A 229 -0.70 2.16 -9.97
C LEU A 229 -1.22 3.53 -10.46
N VAL A 230 -2.23 3.52 -11.33
CA VAL A 230 -2.76 4.74 -11.93
C VAL A 230 -3.58 5.49 -10.86
N VAL A 231 -3.24 6.76 -10.64
CA VAL A 231 -3.90 7.67 -9.69
C VAL A 231 -5.44 7.62 -9.80
N TRP A 232 -5.97 7.50 -11.02
CA TRP A 232 -7.40 7.34 -11.28
C TRP A 232 -8.01 6.08 -10.68
N VAL A 233 -7.34 4.93 -10.75
CA VAL A 233 -7.82 3.66 -10.16
C VAL A 233 -7.91 3.81 -8.65
N ARG A 234 -6.90 4.42 -8.03
CA ARG A 234 -6.89 4.67 -6.59
C ARG A 234 -7.99 5.64 -6.14
N ILE A 235 -8.22 6.72 -6.89
CA ILE A 235 -9.31 7.66 -6.62
C ILE A 235 -10.67 6.95 -6.77
N ILE A 236 -10.86 6.13 -7.80
CA ILE A 236 -12.10 5.35 -8.00
C ILE A 236 -12.33 4.39 -6.83
N VAL A 237 -11.31 3.63 -6.42
CA VAL A 237 -11.39 2.71 -5.28
C VAL A 237 -11.69 3.47 -3.98
N GLY A 238 -11.03 4.60 -3.75
CA GLY A 238 -11.31 5.48 -2.61
C GLY A 238 -12.74 6.00 -2.60
N LEU A 239 -13.28 6.41 -3.77
CA LEU A 239 -14.67 6.85 -3.91
C LEU A 239 -15.66 5.70 -3.65
N ILE A 240 -15.38 4.51 -4.17
CA ILE A 240 -16.19 3.31 -3.88
C ILE A 240 -16.18 2.99 -2.38
N ALA A 241 -15.01 3.08 -1.73
CA ALA A 241 -14.90 2.88 -0.29
C ALA A 241 -15.68 3.95 0.51
N LEU A 242 -15.64 5.22 0.09
CA LEU A 242 -16.43 6.29 0.71
C LEU A 242 -17.94 6.07 0.54
N LEU A 243 -18.39 5.70 -0.66
CA LEU A 243 -19.79 5.41 -0.95
C LEU A 243 -20.28 4.18 -0.17
N GLY A 244 -19.50 3.09 -0.16
CA GLY A 244 -19.80 1.87 0.57
C GLY A 244 -19.80 2.08 2.08
N GLY A 245 -18.80 2.80 2.61
CA GLY A 245 -18.72 3.19 4.02
C GLY A 245 -19.88 4.08 4.45
N GLY A 246 -20.23 5.08 3.63
CA GLY A 246 -21.38 5.96 3.87
C GLY A 246 -22.71 5.21 3.81
N TYR A 247 -22.86 4.25 2.90
CA TYR A 247 -24.04 3.38 2.85
C TYR A 247 -24.15 2.50 4.11
N ASN A 248 -23.05 1.88 4.53
CA ASN A 248 -23.00 1.07 5.77
C ASN A 248 -23.36 1.89 7.01
N LEU A 249 -22.83 3.11 7.11
CA LEU A 249 -23.11 4.01 8.22
C LEU A 249 -24.57 4.50 8.20
N LYS A 250 -25.09 4.84 7.02
CA LYS A 250 -26.51 5.21 6.84
C LYS A 250 -27.43 4.08 7.28
N GLU A 251 -27.14 2.84 6.92
CA GLU A 251 -27.98 1.69 7.26
C GLU A 251 -27.98 1.42 8.77
N TYR A 252 -26.85 1.62 9.47
CA TYR A 252 -26.76 1.52 10.93
C TYR A 252 -27.70 2.50 11.66
N PHE A 253 -27.81 3.74 11.16
CA PHE A 253 -28.66 4.78 11.74
C PHE A 253 -30.12 4.72 11.26
N ALA A 254 -30.36 4.33 9.99
CA ALA A 254 -31.70 4.35 9.40
C ALA A 254 -32.52 3.07 9.64
N SER A 255 -31.89 1.93 9.90
CA SER A 255 -32.58 0.64 10.06
C SER A 255 -32.22 0.01 11.42
N PRO A 256 -33.17 -0.09 12.38
CA PRO A 256 -32.93 -0.76 13.66
C PRO A 256 -32.87 -2.30 13.54
N VAL A 257 -33.21 -2.87 12.37
CA VAL A 257 -33.12 -4.30 12.07
C VAL A 257 -32.08 -4.48 10.97
N ALA A 258 -31.00 -5.22 11.26
CA ALA A 258 -29.94 -5.55 10.31
C ALA A 258 -30.43 -6.58 9.28
N VAL A 259 -31.30 -6.15 8.37
CA VAL A 259 -31.78 -6.94 7.23
C VAL A 259 -31.24 -6.27 5.98
N CYS A 260 -30.40 -6.98 5.23
CA CYS A 260 -29.92 -6.53 3.94
C CYS A 260 -31.14 -6.31 3.01
N LYS A 261 -31.55 -5.05 2.76
CA LYS A 261 -32.73 -4.73 1.91
C LYS A 261 -32.58 -5.21 0.46
N VAL A 262 -31.37 -5.60 0.06
CA VAL A 262 -31.03 -6.07 -1.29
C VAL A 262 -31.54 -7.50 -1.56
N THR A 263 -31.95 -8.24 -0.53
CA THR A 263 -32.55 -9.59 -0.69
C THR A 263 -34.08 -9.59 -0.88
N GLY A 264 -34.74 -8.42 -0.84
CA GLY A 264 -36.21 -8.28 -0.92
C GLY A 264 -36.83 -8.25 -2.33
N THR A 265 -36.11 -8.60 -3.40
CA THR A 265 -36.69 -8.63 -4.76
C THR A 265 -37.28 -10.02 -5.08
N GLU A 266 -38.58 -10.12 -5.35
CA GLU A 266 -39.32 -11.38 -5.66
C GLU A 266 -38.62 -12.29 -6.69
N LYS A 267 -37.92 -11.69 -7.68
CA LYS A 267 -37.15 -12.45 -8.68
C LYS A 267 -35.99 -13.24 -8.08
N ARG A 268 -35.34 -12.71 -7.05
CA ARG A 268 -34.16 -13.32 -6.41
C ARG A 268 -34.55 -14.44 -5.46
N GLN A 269 -35.66 -14.28 -4.74
CA GLN A 269 -36.27 -15.36 -3.95
C GLN A 269 -36.68 -16.55 -4.84
N LYS A 270 -37.27 -16.31 -6.01
CA LYS A 270 -37.60 -17.39 -6.98
C LYS A 270 -36.36 -18.15 -7.48
N ILE A 271 -35.23 -17.46 -7.68
CA ILE A 271 -33.96 -18.09 -8.07
C ILE A 271 -33.40 -18.93 -6.91
N LEU A 272 -33.45 -18.40 -5.68
CA LEU A 272 -33.04 -19.13 -4.48
C LEU A 272 -33.90 -20.36 -4.21
N GLU A 273 -35.22 -20.30 -4.43
CA GLU A 273 -36.11 -21.45 -4.31
C GLU A 273 -35.85 -22.52 -5.38
N LYS A 274 -35.55 -22.12 -6.63
CA LYS A 274 -35.14 -23.06 -7.67
C LYS A 274 -33.84 -23.76 -7.32
N LEU A 275 -32.85 -23.03 -6.78
CA LEU A 275 -31.59 -23.60 -6.30
C LEU A 275 -31.81 -24.54 -5.09
N LYS A 276 -32.77 -24.23 -4.21
CA LYS A 276 -33.20 -25.11 -3.12
C LYS A 276 -33.78 -26.43 -3.65
N GLY A 277 -34.55 -26.38 -4.74
CA GLY A 277 -35.06 -27.58 -5.43
C GLY A 277 -33.97 -28.48 -6.02
N ILE A 278 -32.87 -27.90 -6.51
CA ILE A 278 -31.73 -28.65 -7.09
C ILE A 278 -30.91 -29.34 -5.99
N THR A 279 -30.69 -28.66 -4.87
CA THR A 279 -29.92 -29.18 -3.72
C THR A 279 -30.65 -30.28 -2.95
N HIS A 280 -31.99 -30.32 -3.02
CA HIS A 280 -32.82 -31.33 -2.34
C HIS A 280 -33.02 -32.65 -3.12
N GLN A 281 -32.43 -32.79 -4.32
CA GLN A 281 -32.56 -34.02 -5.11
C GLN A 281 -31.68 -35.18 -4.59
N LYS A 282 -32.08 -36.42 -4.92
CA LYS A 282 -31.42 -37.67 -4.47
C LYS A 282 -29.97 -37.82 -4.98
N SER A 283 -29.64 -37.20 -6.12
CA SER A 283 -28.28 -37.25 -6.68
C SER A 283 -27.32 -36.36 -5.88
N PHE A 284 -26.30 -36.98 -5.30
CA PHE A 284 -25.25 -36.28 -4.55
C PHE A 284 -24.48 -35.27 -5.41
N TYR A 285 -24.14 -35.64 -6.66
CA TYR A 285 -23.36 -34.80 -7.57
C TYR A 285 -24.13 -33.56 -8.06
N LEU A 286 -25.45 -33.69 -8.30
CA LEU A 286 -26.29 -32.54 -8.66
C LEU A 286 -26.41 -31.55 -7.49
N ALA A 287 -26.52 -32.07 -6.26
CA ALA A 287 -26.54 -31.22 -5.07
C ALA A 287 -25.20 -30.49 -4.87
N LEU A 288 -24.07 -31.18 -5.08
CA LEU A 288 -22.73 -30.60 -5.01
C LEU A 288 -22.53 -29.49 -6.05
N GLY A 289 -22.89 -29.74 -7.31
CA GLY A 289 -22.84 -28.73 -8.38
C GLY A 289 -23.76 -27.53 -8.10
N GLY A 290 -24.96 -27.78 -7.58
CA GLY A 290 -25.89 -26.73 -7.17
C GLY A 290 -25.34 -25.82 -6.06
N ILE A 291 -24.63 -26.40 -5.09
CA ILE A 291 -23.98 -25.62 -4.02
C ILE A 291 -22.80 -24.80 -4.52
N ILE A 292 -21.96 -25.35 -5.40
CA ILE A 292 -20.83 -24.59 -5.98
C ILE A 292 -21.37 -23.40 -6.78
N LEU A 293 -22.40 -23.62 -7.60
CA LEU A 293 -23.05 -22.55 -8.35
C LEU A 293 -23.68 -21.50 -7.43
N LEU A 294 -24.31 -21.94 -6.34
CA LEU A 294 -24.86 -21.05 -5.32
C LEU A 294 -23.74 -20.22 -4.66
N ALA A 295 -22.63 -20.83 -4.27
CA ALA A 295 -21.49 -20.14 -3.68
C ALA A 295 -20.95 -19.06 -4.62
N PHE A 296 -20.76 -19.38 -5.90
CA PHE A 296 -20.35 -18.41 -6.91
C PHE A 296 -21.35 -17.25 -7.04
N ALA A 297 -22.64 -17.54 -7.15
CA ALA A 297 -23.68 -16.53 -7.30
C ALA A 297 -23.70 -15.58 -6.10
N VAL A 298 -23.55 -16.12 -4.89
CA VAL A 298 -23.58 -15.33 -3.67
C VAL A 298 -22.29 -14.50 -3.50
N ASN A 299 -21.13 -15.04 -3.84
CA ASN A 299 -19.88 -14.24 -3.85
C ASN A 299 -19.94 -13.07 -4.83
N LEU A 300 -20.62 -13.23 -5.97
CA LEU A 300 -20.79 -12.12 -6.92
C LEU A 300 -21.63 -10.98 -6.32
N ILE A 301 -22.59 -11.31 -5.47
CA ILE A 301 -23.39 -10.32 -4.73
C ILE A 301 -22.54 -9.67 -3.65
N GLU A 302 -21.83 -10.48 -2.88
CA GLU A 302 -20.98 -10.06 -1.78
C GLU A 302 -19.91 -9.08 -2.25
N LEU A 303 -19.33 -9.36 -3.41
CA LEU A 303 -18.41 -8.47 -4.09
C LEU A 303 -18.97 -7.05 -4.22
N VAL A 304 -20.24 -6.88 -4.58
CA VAL A 304 -20.82 -5.54 -4.77
C VAL A 304 -20.99 -4.80 -3.44
N CYS A 305 -21.21 -5.51 -2.34
CA CYS A 305 -21.46 -4.87 -1.03
C CYS A 305 -20.21 -4.74 -0.14
N SER A 306 -19.14 -5.50 -0.40
CA SER A 306 -17.88 -5.40 0.34
C SER A 306 -16.67 -5.01 -0.51
N ALA A 307 -16.82 -4.82 -1.84
CA ALA A 307 -15.75 -4.53 -2.81
C ALA A 307 -14.69 -3.53 -2.36
N GLY A 308 -15.07 -2.55 -1.53
CA GLY A 308 -14.12 -1.59 -0.97
C GLY A 308 -12.99 -2.27 -0.20
N LEU A 309 -13.26 -3.19 0.74
CA LEU A 309 -12.20 -3.76 1.58
C LEU A 309 -11.16 -4.56 0.76
N PRO A 310 -11.54 -5.49 -0.14
CA PRO A 310 -10.58 -6.20 -0.99
C PRO A 310 -9.87 -5.26 -1.97
N ALA A 311 -10.56 -4.27 -2.53
CA ALA A 311 -9.95 -3.34 -3.48
C ALA A 311 -8.90 -2.45 -2.81
N VAL A 312 -9.16 -1.95 -1.60
CA VAL A 312 -8.16 -1.22 -0.82
C VAL A 312 -7.00 -2.14 -0.45
N TYR A 313 -7.28 -3.33 0.05
CA TYR A 313 -6.22 -4.25 0.48
C TYR A 313 -5.29 -4.64 -0.67
N THR A 314 -5.85 -5.03 -1.82
CA THR A 314 -5.07 -5.37 -3.02
C THR A 314 -4.30 -4.17 -3.57
N GLN A 315 -4.81 -2.95 -3.42
CA GLN A 315 -4.09 -1.71 -3.72
C GLN A 315 -2.88 -1.51 -2.80
N ILE A 316 -3.03 -1.73 -1.49
CA ILE A 316 -1.92 -1.65 -0.52
C ILE A 316 -0.88 -2.74 -0.81
N LEU A 317 -1.33 -3.94 -1.15
CA LEU A 317 -0.44 -5.02 -1.58
C LEU A 317 0.37 -4.60 -2.80
N ALA A 318 -0.26 -4.07 -3.84
CA ALA A 318 0.43 -3.61 -5.05
C ALA A 318 1.48 -2.52 -4.77
N LEU A 319 1.30 -1.72 -3.70
CA LEU A 319 2.25 -0.68 -3.26
C LEU A 319 3.43 -1.22 -2.46
N SER A 320 3.32 -2.43 -1.90
CA SER A 320 4.30 -3.00 -0.96
C SER A 320 5.50 -3.67 -1.64
N ASN A 321 5.57 -3.63 -2.97
CA ASN A 321 6.67 -4.17 -3.79
C ASN A 321 7.21 -5.55 -3.34
N LEU A 322 6.29 -6.50 -3.17
CA LEU A 322 6.61 -7.86 -2.70
C LEU A 322 6.94 -8.82 -3.84
N ALA A 323 7.58 -9.94 -3.50
CA ALA A 323 7.72 -11.06 -4.43
C ALA A 323 6.35 -11.64 -4.80
N LYS A 324 6.19 -12.12 -6.03
CA LYS A 324 4.89 -12.60 -6.55
C LYS A 324 4.19 -13.61 -5.62
N TRP A 325 4.93 -14.54 -5.02
CA TRP A 325 4.36 -15.54 -4.12
C TRP A 325 3.83 -14.95 -2.81
N GLN A 326 4.46 -13.88 -2.30
CA GLN A 326 4.04 -13.20 -1.08
C GLN A 326 2.67 -12.55 -1.26
N TYR A 327 2.39 -11.96 -2.44
CA TYR A 327 1.07 -11.42 -2.74
C TYR A 327 -0.05 -12.47 -2.58
N TYR A 328 0.13 -13.65 -3.17
CA TYR A 328 -0.88 -14.71 -3.07
C TYR A 328 -0.98 -15.29 -1.66
N LEU A 329 0.13 -15.33 -0.90
CA LEU A 329 0.13 -15.77 0.49
C LEU A 329 -0.65 -14.79 1.39
N TYR A 330 -0.47 -13.50 1.18
CA TYR A 330 -1.21 -12.45 1.88
C TYR A 330 -2.70 -12.46 1.53
N ILE A 331 -3.07 -12.64 0.24
CA ILE A 331 -4.45 -12.86 -0.17
C ILE A 331 -5.03 -14.13 0.48
N LEU A 332 -4.25 -15.21 0.55
CA LEU A 332 -4.69 -16.45 1.22
C LEU A 332 -4.94 -16.22 2.72
N LEU A 333 -4.06 -15.48 3.39
CA LEU A 333 -4.22 -15.11 4.80
C LEU A 333 -5.46 -14.23 5.00
N TYR A 334 -5.67 -13.24 4.13
CA TYR A 334 -6.87 -12.41 4.13
C TYR A 334 -8.14 -13.28 4.08
N ILE A 335 -8.20 -14.20 3.12
CA ILE A 335 -9.34 -15.09 2.90
C ILE A 335 -9.53 -16.07 4.05
N PHE A 336 -8.43 -16.55 4.62
CA PHE A 336 -8.49 -17.43 5.77
C PHE A 336 -9.14 -16.73 6.97
N VAL A 337 -8.76 -15.48 7.25
CA VAL A 337 -9.36 -14.69 8.34
C VAL A 337 -10.81 -14.32 8.01
N PHE A 338 -11.09 -13.93 6.77
CA PHE A 338 -12.43 -13.65 6.24
C PHE A 338 -13.39 -14.85 6.35
N MET A 339 -12.91 -16.08 6.18
CA MET A 339 -13.74 -17.29 6.25
C MET A 339 -13.86 -17.86 7.67
N LEU A 340 -13.13 -17.31 8.65
CA LEU A 340 -13.00 -17.89 9.98
C LEU A 340 -14.32 -17.82 10.76
N ASP A 341 -15.04 -16.71 10.65
CA ASP A 341 -16.35 -16.52 11.27
C ASP A 341 -17.45 -17.33 10.58
N ASP A 342 -17.40 -17.45 9.25
CA ASP A 342 -18.25 -18.35 8.47
C ASP A 342 -18.10 -19.80 8.90
N LEU A 343 -16.85 -20.27 9.03
CA LEU A 343 -16.53 -21.58 9.59
C LEU A 343 -17.08 -21.69 11.01
N PHE A 344 -16.76 -20.74 11.90
CA PHE A 344 -17.18 -20.78 13.30
C PHE A 344 -18.71 -20.93 13.45
N ILE A 345 -19.48 -20.10 12.76
CA ILE A 345 -20.95 -20.14 12.81
C ILE A 345 -21.48 -21.41 12.14
N PHE A 346 -20.90 -21.84 11.00
CA PHE A 346 -21.28 -23.09 10.35
C PHE A 346 -21.07 -24.30 11.26
N PHE A 347 -19.88 -24.46 11.84
CA PHE A 347 -19.55 -25.55 12.76
C PHE A 347 -20.48 -25.54 13.98
N MET A 348 -20.74 -24.37 14.56
CA MET A 348 -21.66 -24.23 15.69
C MET A 348 -23.08 -24.62 15.32
N ALA A 349 -23.61 -24.14 14.20
CA ALA A 349 -24.96 -24.44 13.75
C ALA A 349 -25.14 -25.93 13.39
N MET A 350 -24.13 -26.55 12.78
CA MET A 350 -24.16 -27.98 12.43
C MET A 350 -24.03 -28.88 13.66
N ALA A 351 -23.29 -28.46 14.68
CA ALA A 351 -23.18 -29.17 15.94
C ALA A 351 -24.42 -29.02 16.83
N THR A 352 -24.98 -27.81 16.92
CA THR A 352 -26.11 -27.49 17.82
C THR A 352 -27.48 -27.72 17.21
N LEU A 353 -27.60 -27.78 15.87
CA LEU A 353 -28.85 -27.92 15.12
C LEU A 353 -29.90 -26.85 15.38
N GLN A 354 -29.51 -25.76 16.04
CA GLN A 354 -30.37 -24.66 16.39
C GLN A 354 -29.90 -23.43 15.64
N MET A 355 -30.84 -22.61 15.16
CA MET A 355 -30.51 -21.28 14.66
C MET A 355 -30.15 -20.41 15.86
N THR A 356 -28.86 -20.15 16.06
CA THR A 356 -28.38 -19.26 17.12
C THR A 356 -28.78 -17.82 16.79
N GLY A 357 -29.71 -17.24 17.57
CA GLY A 357 -30.22 -15.86 17.42
C GLY A 357 -29.23 -14.75 17.82
N ILE A 358 -27.94 -15.05 17.92
CA ILE A 358 -26.87 -14.13 18.35
C ILE A 358 -26.50 -13.12 17.25
N THR A 359 -26.89 -13.37 16.00
CA THR A 359 -26.38 -12.70 14.80
C THR A 359 -26.92 -11.30 14.53
N THR A 360 -28.14 -10.96 14.95
CA THR A 360 -28.78 -9.67 14.57
C THR A 360 -28.15 -8.45 15.25
N LYS A 361 -27.75 -8.59 16.51
CA LYS A 361 -27.11 -7.50 17.29
C LYS A 361 -25.67 -7.28 16.86
N TYR A 362 -24.96 -8.35 16.51
CA TYR A 362 -23.59 -8.33 15.99
C TYR A 362 -23.51 -7.74 14.58
N SER A 363 -24.42 -8.13 13.68
CA SER A 363 -24.49 -7.58 12.31
C SER A 363 -24.66 -6.05 12.30
N ARG A 364 -25.45 -5.51 13.22
CA ARG A 364 -25.61 -4.06 13.38
C ARG A 364 -24.32 -3.36 13.80
N ILE A 365 -23.57 -3.92 14.75
CA ILE A 365 -22.28 -3.36 15.19
C ILE A 365 -21.24 -3.42 14.05
N SER A 366 -21.27 -4.48 13.26
CA SER A 366 -20.37 -4.62 12.10
C SER A 366 -20.59 -3.53 11.05
N HIS A 367 -21.83 -3.18 10.72
CA HIS A 367 -22.13 -2.04 9.83
C HIS A 367 -21.50 -0.73 10.31
N LEU A 368 -21.50 -0.47 11.63
CA LEU A 368 -20.90 0.72 12.21
C LEU A 368 -19.38 0.70 12.09
N ILE A 369 -18.73 -0.38 12.54
CA ILE A 369 -17.26 -0.49 12.58
C ILE A 369 -16.70 -0.55 11.14
N GLY A 370 -17.26 -1.40 10.29
CA GLY A 370 -16.86 -1.53 8.89
C GLY A 370 -17.11 -0.24 8.11
N GLY A 371 -18.25 0.43 8.35
CA GLY A 371 -18.55 1.73 7.74
C GLY A 371 -17.55 2.82 8.11
N ILE A 372 -17.23 2.97 9.40
CA ILE A 372 -16.22 3.94 9.89
C ILE A 372 -14.85 3.64 9.30
N LEU A 373 -14.41 2.37 9.32
CA LEU A 373 -13.09 2.03 8.82
C LEU A 373 -12.98 2.25 7.30
N MET A 374 -13.99 1.84 6.52
CA MET A 374 -14.03 2.09 5.07
C MET A 374 -13.98 3.59 4.74
N LEU A 375 -14.65 4.44 5.54
CA LEU A 375 -14.59 5.89 5.37
C LEU A 375 -13.19 6.44 5.66
N ILE A 376 -12.57 6.05 6.78
CA ILE A 376 -11.22 6.48 7.15
C ILE A 376 -10.22 6.07 6.06
N ILE A 377 -10.25 4.79 5.67
CA ILE A 377 -9.34 4.24 4.66
C ILE A 377 -9.60 4.89 3.29
N GLY A 378 -10.85 5.06 2.87
CA GLY A 378 -11.19 5.72 1.61
C GLY A 378 -10.72 7.17 1.56
N LEU A 379 -10.83 7.89 2.68
CA LEU A 379 -10.39 9.29 2.80
C LEU A 379 -8.87 9.38 2.78
N LEU A 380 -8.16 8.49 3.49
CA LEU A 380 -6.71 8.38 3.42
C LEU A 380 -6.25 8.01 2.00
N LEU A 381 -6.91 7.06 1.34
CA LEU A 381 -6.60 6.72 -0.05
C LEU A 381 -6.81 7.86 -1.04
N ILE A 382 -7.68 8.84 -0.79
CA ILE A 382 -7.85 9.98 -1.71
C ILE A 382 -6.88 11.11 -1.38
N PHE A 383 -6.77 11.48 -0.10
CA PHE A 383 -6.08 12.71 0.30
C PHE A 383 -4.65 12.50 0.81
N LYS A 384 -4.36 11.36 1.43
CA LYS A 384 -3.05 11.06 2.05
C LYS A 384 -2.70 9.56 1.92
N PRO A 385 -2.28 9.12 0.71
CA PRO A 385 -1.87 7.73 0.49
C PRO A 385 -0.75 7.31 1.40
N GLU A 386 0.17 8.24 1.62
CA GLU A 386 1.43 8.04 2.34
C GLU A 386 1.17 7.54 3.75
N LEU A 387 0.05 7.92 4.38
CA LEU A 387 -0.32 7.42 5.72
C LEU A 387 -0.78 5.95 5.72
N LEU A 388 -1.18 5.40 4.58
CA LEU A 388 -1.53 3.98 4.43
C LEU A 388 -0.36 3.16 3.89
N MET A 389 0.57 3.82 3.22
CA MET A 389 1.86 3.28 2.84
C MET A 389 2.76 3.45 4.06
N PHE A 390 2.63 2.59 5.07
CA PHE A 390 3.53 2.60 6.23
C PHE A 390 4.98 2.49 5.71
N GLY A 391 5.62 3.65 5.64
CA GLY A 391 6.98 3.95 5.21
C GLY A 391 7.40 5.13 6.06
#